data_AF-A0A2V6I9U7-F1
#
_entry.id   AF-A0A2V6I9U7-F1
#
_cell.length_a   1.000
_cell.length_b   1.000
_cell.length_c   1.000
_cell.angle_alpha   90.00
_cell.angle_beta   90.00
_cell.angle_gamma   90.00
#
_symmetry.space_group_name_H-M   'P 1'
#
loop_
_entity.id
_entity.type
_entity.pdbx_description
1 polymer ?
#
loop_
_entity_poly.entity_id
_entity_poly.type
_entity_poly.pdbx_seq_one_letter_code
_entity_poly.pdbx_strand_id
1 'polypeptide(L)'
;EALWIYYFSGRMPETVEQARKTIELEPAASLPYAILAMAYAQMGQRAETLGAAENAVRLADRPSVMATTAAALARIGQKHEAKQLLSKALEQAKERYVCRFLVADAYVELGDTEKALESLERGFLERST
;
A
#
# COMPACT_ATOMS: atom_id res chain seq x y z
N GLU A 1 -12.20 5.88 -2.53
CA GLU A 1 -11.57 7.22 -2.43
C GLU A 1 -11.60 7.79 -1.01
N ALA A 2 -12.70 7.67 -0.27
CA ALA A 2 -12.81 8.16 1.13
C ALA A 2 -11.70 7.65 2.07
N LEU A 3 -11.29 6.39 1.95
CA LEU A 3 -10.24 5.81 2.82
C LEU A 3 -8.88 6.51 2.68
N TRP A 4 -8.52 6.94 1.47
CA TRP A 4 -7.28 7.70 1.24
C TRP A 4 -7.35 9.10 1.84
N ILE A 5 -8.52 9.74 1.81
CA ILE A 5 -8.74 11.06 2.42
C ILE A 5 -8.51 11.00 3.93
N TYR A 6 -9.05 9.98 4.61
CA TYR A 6 -8.83 9.79 6.05
C TYR A 6 -7.36 9.51 6.38
N TYR A 7 -6.70 8.65 5.58
CA TYR A 7 -5.30 8.32 5.76
C TYR A 7 -4.40 9.56 5.61
N PHE A 8 -4.55 10.32 4.52
CA PHE A 8 -3.74 11.53 4.30
C PHE A 8 -4.09 12.68 5.27
N SER A 9 -5.23 12.63 5.96
CA SER A 9 -5.57 13.58 7.03
C SER A 9 -4.88 13.29 8.36
N GLY A 10 -4.05 12.24 8.45
CA GLY A 10 -3.36 11.85 9.69
C GLY A 10 -4.26 11.20 10.75
N ARG A 11 -5.55 11.00 10.43
CA ARG A 11 -6.58 10.46 11.32
C ARG A 11 -6.57 8.93 11.26
N MET A 12 -5.49 8.34 11.80
CA MET A 12 -5.26 6.89 11.73
C MET A 12 -6.36 6.07 12.45
N PRO A 13 -6.85 6.44 13.65
CA PRO A 13 -7.94 5.72 14.30
C PRO A 13 -9.22 5.68 13.45
N GLU A 14 -9.59 6.79 12.83
CA GLU A 14 -10.78 6.88 11.97
C GLU A 14 -10.59 6.14 10.65
N THR A 15 -9.37 6.14 10.10
CA THR A 15 -9.02 5.28 8.96
C THR A 15 -9.25 3.81 9.31
N VAL A 16 -8.83 3.38 10.50
CA VAL A 16 -9.04 2.00 10.97
C VAL A 16 -10.52 1.67 11.11
N GLU A 17 -11.30 2.56 11.75
CA GLU A 17 -12.73 2.37 11.92
C GLU A 17 -13.45 2.23 10.56
N GLN A 18 -13.14 3.13 9.61
CA GLN A 18 -13.81 3.13 8.32
C GLN A 18 -13.40 1.92 7.46
N ALA A 19 -12.13 1.51 7.51
CA ALA A 19 -11.67 0.32 6.81
C ALA A 19 -12.31 -0.96 7.38
N ARG A 20 -12.48 -1.06 8.71
CA ARG A 20 -13.19 -2.17 9.36
C ARG A 20 -14.66 -2.24 8.95
N LYS A 21 -15.38 -1.12 8.93
CA LYS A 21 -16.76 -1.05 8.42
C LYS A 21 -16.84 -1.53 6.97
N THR A 22 -15.86 -1.17 6.15
CA THR A 22 -15.81 -1.62 4.74
C THR A 22 -15.57 -3.12 4.65
N ILE A 23 -14.73 -3.70 5.52
CA ILE A 23 -14.49 -5.14 5.59
C ILE A 23 -15.74 -5.90 6.04
N GLU A 24 -16.52 -5.36 6.98
CA GLU A 24 -17.78 -5.96 7.41
C GLU A 24 -18.78 -6.06 6.25
N LEU A 25 -18.81 -5.04 5.37
CA LEU A 25 -19.68 -5.01 4.19
C LEU A 25 -19.14 -5.86 3.04
N GLU A 26 -17.84 -5.82 2.80
CA GLU A 26 -17.16 -6.49 1.69
C GLU A 26 -15.90 -7.24 2.18
N PRO A 27 -16.05 -8.44 2.78
CA PRO A 27 -14.92 -9.16 3.39
C PRO A 27 -13.85 -9.61 2.39
N ALA A 28 -14.21 -9.71 1.10
CA ALA A 28 -13.33 -10.10 0.00
C ALA A 28 -12.61 -8.91 -0.66
N ALA A 29 -12.97 -7.66 -0.30
CA ALA A 29 -12.31 -6.48 -0.84
C ALA A 29 -10.90 -6.37 -0.26
N SER A 30 -9.88 -6.37 -1.12
CA SER A 30 -8.47 -6.39 -0.74
C SER A 30 -7.94 -5.03 -0.26
N LEU A 31 -8.46 -3.93 -0.82
CA LEU A 31 -8.02 -2.56 -0.54
C LEU A 31 -8.20 -2.12 0.92
N PRO A 32 -9.35 -2.37 1.59
CA PRO A 32 -9.51 -2.04 3.01
C PRO A 32 -8.44 -2.66 3.91
N TYR A 33 -8.03 -3.90 3.65
CA TYR A 33 -6.95 -4.54 4.41
C TYR A 33 -5.59 -3.89 4.18
N ALA A 34 -5.28 -3.47 2.94
CA ALA A 34 -4.04 -2.74 2.66
C ALA A 34 -4.00 -1.39 3.39
N ILE A 35 -5.13 -0.69 3.44
CA ILE A 35 -5.25 0.59 4.16
C ILE A 35 -5.17 0.39 5.68
N LEU A 36 -5.76 -0.69 6.22
CA LEU A 36 -5.54 -1.07 7.61
C LEU A 36 -4.06 -1.31 7.90
N ALA A 37 -3.36 -2.04 7.02
CA ALA A 37 -1.94 -2.31 7.19
C ALA A 37 -1.13 -1.01 7.26
N MET A 38 -1.39 -0.05 6.37
CA MET A 38 -0.74 1.27 6.41
C MET A 38 -1.05 2.03 7.69
N ALA A 39 -2.32 2.13 8.09
CA ALA A 39 -2.73 2.88 9.27
C ALA A 39 -2.08 2.29 10.54
N TYR A 40 -2.09 0.96 10.67
CA TYR A 40 -1.41 0.26 11.76
C TYR A 40 0.11 0.48 11.72
N ALA A 41 0.72 0.46 10.54
CA ALA A 41 2.15 0.68 10.40
C ALA A 41 2.54 2.10 10.80
N GLN A 42 1.70 3.09 10.48
CA GLN A 42 1.90 4.48 10.89
C GLN A 42 1.77 4.69 12.39
N MET A 43 0.90 3.92 13.06
CA MET A 43 0.75 3.90 14.51
C MET A 43 1.78 3.03 15.24
N GLY A 44 2.68 2.33 14.52
CA GLY A 44 3.67 1.43 15.11
C GLY A 44 3.10 0.09 15.61
N GLN A 45 1.85 -0.23 15.24
CA GLN A 45 1.14 -1.45 15.65
C GLN A 45 1.54 -2.64 14.77
N ARG A 46 2.74 -3.18 15.03
CA ARG A 46 3.40 -4.16 14.16
C ARG A 46 2.59 -5.44 13.96
N ALA A 47 1.95 -5.97 15.00
CA ALA A 47 1.20 -7.23 14.90
C ALA A 47 -0.05 -7.07 14.03
N GLU A 48 -0.77 -5.97 14.23
CA GLU A 48 -1.96 -5.59 13.49
C GLU A 48 -1.64 -5.28 12.02
N THR A 49 -0.51 -4.62 11.76
CA THR A 49 0.00 -4.44 10.39
C THR A 49 0.20 -5.78 9.69
N LEU A 50 0.84 -6.75 10.34
CA LEU A 50 1.10 -8.06 9.75
C LEU A 50 -0.21 -8.79 9.43
N GLY A 51 -1.16 -8.83 10.36
CA GLY A 51 -2.46 -9.48 10.14
C GLY A 51 -3.28 -8.82 9.02
N ALA A 52 -3.25 -7.49 8.94
CA ALA A 52 -3.91 -6.77 7.85
C ALA A 52 -3.19 -7.01 6.51
N ALA A 53 -1.86 -6.97 6.48
CA ALA A 53 -1.06 -7.20 5.29
C ALA A 53 -1.24 -8.62 4.74
N GLU A 54 -1.31 -9.64 5.59
CA GLU A 54 -1.56 -11.02 5.17
C GLU A 54 -2.90 -11.15 4.44
N ASN A 55 -3.97 -10.56 4.99
CA ASN A 55 -5.28 -10.55 4.35
C ASN A 55 -5.26 -9.75 3.02
N ALA A 56 -4.59 -8.61 2.99
CA ALA A 56 -4.44 -7.81 1.79
C ALA A 56 -3.73 -8.59 0.68
N VAL A 57 -2.64 -9.29 0.99
CA VAL A 57 -1.88 -10.11 0.03
C VAL A 57 -2.70 -11.31 -0.45
N ARG A 58 -3.40 -11.99 0.47
CA ARG A 58 -4.24 -13.15 0.14
C ARG A 58 -5.38 -12.79 -0.82
N LEU A 59 -5.94 -11.59 -0.70
CA LEU A 59 -7.05 -11.10 -1.51
C LEU A 59 -6.61 -10.21 -2.68
N ALA A 60 -5.31 -9.91 -2.82
CA ALA A 60 -4.81 -8.91 -3.76
C ALA A 60 -5.20 -9.26 -5.22
N ASP A 61 -5.96 -8.36 -5.84
CA ASP A 61 -6.50 -8.47 -7.20
C ASP A 61 -5.81 -7.52 -8.19
N ARG A 62 -5.01 -6.57 -7.68
CA ARG A 62 -4.42 -5.48 -8.46
C ARG A 62 -3.05 -5.03 -7.94
N PRO A 63 -2.17 -4.50 -8.81
CA PRO A 63 -0.84 -4.00 -8.43
C PRO A 63 -0.84 -2.95 -7.33
N SER A 64 -1.84 -2.06 -7.32
CA SER A 64 -1.91 -0.98 -6.32
C SER A 64 -2.03 -1.50 -4.90
N VAL A 65 -2.83 -2.55 -4.67
CA VAL A 65 -2.98 -3.18 -3.36
C VAL A 65 -1.68 -3.82 -2.90
N MET A 66 -0.94 -4.45 -3.82
CA MET A 66 0.37 -5.03 -3.53
C MET A 66 1.39 -3.94 -3.17
N ALA A 67 1.48 -2.86 -3.95
CA ALA A 67 2.40 -1.75 -3.68
C ALA A 67 2.09 -1.06 -2.33
N THR A 68 0.81 -0.78 -2.05
CA THR A 68 0.36 -0.21 -0.77
C THR A 68 0.71 -1.11 0.41
N THR A 69 0.50 -2.41 0.27
CA THR A 69 0.82 -3.38 1.34
C THR A 69 2.34 -3.52 1.53
N ALA A 70 3.12 -3.43 0.45
CA ALA A 70 4.57 -3.44 0.50
C ALA A 70 5.11 -2.23 1.28
N ALA A 71 4.55 -1.03 1.09
CA ALA A 71 4.91 0.15 1.86
C ALA A 71 4.67 -0.06 3.37
N ALA A 72 3.50 -0.59 3.74
CA ALA A 72 3.17 -0.89 5.14
C ALA A 72 4.15 -1.92 5.76
N LEU A 73 4.49 -2.99 5.04
CA LEU A 73 5.46 -3.99 5.46
C LEU A 73 6.87 -3.40 5.63
N ALA A 74 7.31 -2.58 4.67
CA ALA A 74 8.61 -1.93 4.71
C ALA A 74 8.75 -1.03 5.94
N ARG A 75 7.70 -0.25 6.23
CA ARG A 75 7.63 0.66 7.38
C ARG A 75 7.83 -0.03 8.73
N ILE A 76 7.29 -1.24 8.90
CA ILE A 76 7.47 -2.04 10.12
C ILE A 76 8.74 -2.92 10.10
N GLY A 77 9.63 -2.70 9.14
CA GLY A 77 10.92 -3.38 9.03
C GLY A 77 10.91 -4.71 8.28
N GLN A 78 9.78 -5.14 7.71
CA GLN A 78 9.69 -6.37 6.88
C GLN A 78 10.18 -6.10 5.46
N LYS A 79 11.45 -5.70 5.34
CA LYS A 79 12.03 -5.19 4.09
C LYS A 79 12.13 -6.26 3.00
N HIS A 80 12.33 -7.53 3.36
CA HIS A 80 12.48 -8.60 2.37
C HIS A 80 11.16 -8.90 1.68
N GLU A 81 10.11 -9.10 2.48
CA GLU A 81 8.74 -9.37 2.05
C GLU A 81 8.18 -8.18 1.27
N ALA A 82 8.42 -6.95 1.75
CA ALA A 82 8.03 -5.73 1.04
C ALA A 82 8.67 -5.64 -0.35
N LYS A 83 9.98 -5.93 -0.47
CA LYS A 83 10.66 -5.93 -1.79
C LYS A 83 10.07 -6.97 -2.72
N GLN A 84 9.84 -8.20 -2.26
CA GLN A 84 9.25 -9.25 -3.07
C GLN A 84 7.85 -8.86 -3.56
N LEU A 85 7.01 -8.33 -2.67
CA LEU A 85 5.65 -7.92 -2.99
C LEU A 85 5.63 -6.74 -3.97
N LEU A 86 6.51 -5.75 -3.78
CA LEU A 86 6.65 -4.62 -4.69
C LEU A 86 7.13 -5.05 -6.07
N SER A 87 8.10 -5.98 -6.15
CA SER A 87 8.53 -6.56 -7.43
C SER A 87 7.39 -7.26 -8.15
N LYS A 88 6.57 -8.04 -7.43
CA LYS A 88 5.37 -8.67 -8.00
C LYS A 88 4.35 -7.63 -8.49
N ALA A 89 4.14 -6.56 -7.73
CA ALA A 89 3.27 -5.46 -8.13
C ALA A 89 3.75 -4.83 -9.46
N LEU A 90 5.05 -4.57 -9.59
CA LEU A 90 5.65 -3.98 -10.79
C LEU A 90 5.62 -4.91 -12.00
N GLU A 91 5.74 -6.22 -11.80
CA GLU A 91 5.58 -7.20 -12.88
C GLU A 91 4.16 -7.18 -13.43
N GLN A 92 3.16 -7.21 -12.54
CA GLN A 92 1.75 -7.09 -12.93
C GLN A 92 1.43 -5.70 -13.53
N ALA A 93 2.18 -4.68 -13.14
CA ALA A 93 1.99 -3.32 -13.64
C ALA A 93 2.35 -3.15 -15.14
N LYS A 94 3.01 -4.14 -15.75
CA LYS A 94 3.25 -4.16 -17.19
C LYS A 94 1.96 -4.29 -18.00
N GLU A 95 0.94 -4.93 -17.42
CA GLU A 95 -0.36 -5.18 -18.07
C GLU A 95 -1.52 -4.43 -17.42
N ARG A 96 -1.37 -4.02 -16.16
CA ARG A 96 -2.41 -3.34 -15.39
C ARG A 96 -1.89 -2.03 -14.81
N TYR A 97 -2.73 -1.01 -14.79
CA TYR A 97 -2.34 0.27 -14.22
C TYR A 97 -1.92 0.15 -12.75
N VAL A 98 -0.80 0.79 -12.39
CA VAL A 98 -0.42 1.08 -11.01
C VAL A 98 -0.14 2.56 -10.89
N CYS A 99 -0.64 3.18 -9.83
CA CYS A 99 -0.29 4.55 -9.53
C CYS A 99 1.18 4.61 -9.10
N ARG A 100 2.01 5.31 -9.88
CA ARG A 100 3.45 5.45 -9.63
C ARG A 100 3.80 6.09 -8.28
N PHE A 101 2.91 6.93 -7.75
CA PHE A 101 3.04 7.46 -6.39
C PHE A 101 3.07 6.35 -5.33
N LEU A 102 2.22 5.32 -5.45
CA LEU A 102 2.20 4.20 -4.50
C LEU A 102 3.48 3.35 -4.58
N VAL A 103 4.07 3.24 -5.77
CA VAL A 103 5.36 2.59 -5.97
C VAL A 103 6.47 3.39 -5.31
N ALA A 104 6.46 4.72 -5.50
CA ALA A 104 7.43 5.61 -4.90
C ALA A 104 7.37 5.57 -3.36
N ASP A 105 6.16 5.61 -2.79
CA ASP A 105 5.94 5.49 -1.33
C ASP A 105 6.54 4.20 -0.77
N ALA A 106 6.31 3.06 -1.44
CA ALA A 106 6.92 1.79 -1.03
C ALA A 106 8.45 1.82 -1.08
N TYR A 107 9.04 2.47 -2.10
CA TYR A 107 10.50 2.63 -2.16
C TYR A 107 11.05 3.58 -1.09
N VAL A 108 10.31 4.63 -0.72
CA VAL A 108 10.68 5.51 0.41
C VAL A 108 10.74 4.71 1.71
N GLU A 109 9.71 3.92 2.01
CA GLU A 109 9.68 3.08 3.23
C GLU A 109 10.77 1.98 3.22
N LEU A 110 11.19 1.54 2.03
CA LEU A 110 12.33 0.63 1.87
C LEU A 110 13.70 1.31 2.05
N GLY A 111 13.75 2.64 1.99
CA GLY A 111 14.97 3.45 1.99
C GLY A 111 15.69 3.52 0.64
N ASP A 112 14.99 3.25 -0.47
CA ASP A 112 15.52 3.28 -1.84
C ASP A 112 15.09 4.58 -2.54
N THR A 113 15.71 5.70 -2.16
CA THR A 113 15.33 7.05 -2.63
C THR A 113 15.47 7.22 -4.13
N GLU A 114 16.47 6.58 -4.74
CA GLU A 114 16.70 6.65 -6.20
C GLU A 114 15.51 6.09 -6.96
N LYS A 115 15.05 4.88 -6.61
CA LYS A 115 13.87 4.28 -7.26
C LYS A 115 12.57 4.97 -6.92
N ALA A 116 12.49 5.61 -5.75
CA ALA A 116 11.33 6.44 -5.41
C ALA A 116 11.21 7.64 -6.37
N LEU A 117 12.31 8.36 -6.62
CA LEU A 117 12.35 9.49 -7.56
C LEU A 117 12.07 9.03 -8.99
N GLU A 118 12.74 7.96 -9.44
CA GLU A 118 12.50 7.39 -10.77
C GLU A 118 11.01 7.02 -10.98
N SER A 119 10.37 6.46 -9.95
CA SER A 119 8.95 6.12 -9.99
C SER A 119 8.08 7.37 -10.17
N LEU A 120 8.36 8.45 -9.43
CA LEU A 120 7.63 9.72 -9.54
C LEU A 120 7.81 10.35 -10.93
N GLU A 121 9.04 10.37 -11.47
CA GLU A 121 9.34 10.88 -12.80
C GLU A 121 8.56 10.15 -13.89
N ARG A 122 8.54 8.80 -13.84
CA ARG A 122 7.73 7.99 -14.75
C ARG A 122 6.24 8.33 -14.64
N GLY A 123 5.73 8.53 -13.43
CA GLY A 123 4.33 8.91 -13.21
C GLY A 123 3.97 10.29 -13.74
N PHE A 124 4.92 11.23 -13.72
CA PHE A 124 4.75 12.55 -14.33
C PHE A 124 4.71 12.45 -15.86
N LEU A 125 5.63 11.68 -16.45
CA LEU A 125 5.71 11.48 -17.91
C LEU A 125 4.45 10.79 -18.45
N GLU A 126 3.99 9.72 -17.80
CA GLU A 126 2.78 8.96 -18.18
C GLU A 126 1.49 9.80 -18.16
N ARG A 127 1.46 10.92 -17.41
CA ARG A 127 0.31 11.84 -17.33
C ARG A 127 0.43 13.06 -18.24
N SER A 128 1.60 13.28 -18.83
CA SER A 128 1.88 14.44 -19.68
C SER A 128 1.74 14.13 -21.18
N THR A 129 1.56 12.85 -21.53
CA THR A 129 1.27 12.33 -22.88
C THR A 129 -0.18 11.89 -22.98
#